data_AF-A0A2G3E2Z8-F1
#
_entry.id   AF-A0A2G3E2Z8-F1
#
_cell.length_a   1.000
_cell.length_b   1.000
_cell.length_c   1.000
_cell.angle_alpha   90.00
_cell.angle_beta   90.00
_cell.angle_gamma   90.00
#
_symmetry.space_group_name_H-M   'P 1'
#
loop_
_entity.id
_entity.type
_entity.pdbx_description
1 polymer ?
#
loop_
_entity_poly.entity_id
_entity_poly.type
_entity_poly.pdbx_seq_one_letter_code
_entity_poly.pdbx_strand_id
1 'polypeptide(L)'
;MTSKSFRTDPLFLRNEFEVEGRWGFPIVRKQALDLDGIELIACSDVSSKDTKNLHKGVHFFVDDYRFENTYNHPENALKRYGKYRFLLSPDFSLYSEMNPWRQIESVGKARWVAAKWQDAGKIV
;
A
#
# COMPACT_ATOMS: atom_id res chain seq x y z
N MET A 1 -21.76 2.32 -15.73
CA MET A 1 -21.33 3.58 -15.09
C MET A 1 -21.26 4.68 -16.12
N THR A 2 -21.58 5.92 -15.77
CA THR A 2 -21.53 7.07 -16.69
C THR A 2 -20.22 7.84 -16.51
N SER A 3 -19.83 8.66 -17.48
CA SER A 3 -18.66 9.55 -17.32
C SER A 3 -18.77 10.47 -16.10
N LYS A 4 -20.00 10.84 -15.70
CA LYS A 4 -20.26 11.62 -14.49
C LYS A 4 -19.98 10.81 -13.22
N SER A 5 -20.30 9.52 -13.18
CA SER A 5 -20.04 8.69 -11.98
C SER A 5 -18.54 8.45 -11.74
N PHE A 6 -17.73 8.35 -12.79
CA PHE A 6 -16.27 8.20 -12.65
C PHE A 6 -15.58 9.44 -12.10
N ARG A 7 -16.11 10.64 -12.36
CA ARG A 7 -15.55 11.91 -11.85
C ARG A 7 -15.71 12.10 -10.34
N THR A 8 -16.40 11.19 -9.66
CA THR A 8 -16.58 11.20 -8.21
C THR A 8 -16.18 9.87 -7.57
N ASP A 9 -15.59 8.95 -8.32
CA ASP A 9 -15.20 7.63 -7.82
C ASP A 9 -13.74 7.65 -7.30
N PRO A 10 -13.49 7.52 -5.98
CA PRO A 10 -12.14 7.51 -5.40
C PRO A 10 -11.32 6.29 -5.87
N LEU A 11 -12.00 5.15 -6.05
CA LEU A 11 -11.72 4.04 -6.98
C LEU A 11 -10.86 4.38 -8.19
N PHE A 12 -11.38 5.34 -8.93
CA PHE A 12 -10.93 5.64 -10.26
C PHE A 12 -9.96 6.82 -10.26
N LEU A 13 -10.26 7.85 -9.48
CA LEU A 13 -9.51 9.12 -9.51
C LEU A 13 -8.23 9.12 -8.69
N ARG A 14 -8.18 8.33 -7.59
CA ARG A 14 -7.00 8.25 -6.71
C ARG A 14 -6.51 9.59 -6.17
N ASN A 15 -7.41 10.57 -6.01
CA ASN A 15 -7.09 11.97 -5.72
C ASN A 15 -7.55 12.43 -4.33
N GLU A 16 -7.75 11.49 -3.39
CA GLU A 16 -8.29 11.77 -2.06
C GLU A 16 -7.23 12.24 -1.03
N PHE A 17 -5.94 12.14 -1.37
CA PHE A 17 -4.84 12.46 -0.46
C PHE A 17 -4.08 13.72 -0.86
N GLU A 18 -3.46 14.35 0.14
CA GLU A 18 -2.47 15.40 -0.09
C GLU A 18 -1.26 14.84 -0.84
N VAL A 19 -0.75 15.62 -1.79
CA VAL A 19 0.31 15.19 -2.71
C VAL A 19 1.49 16.16 -2.70
N GLU A 20 2.67 15.65 -3.05
CA GLU A 20 3.89 16.44 -3.18
C GLU A 20 4.69 16.10 -4.45
N GLY A 21 5.61 17.01 -4.79
CA GLY A 21 6.56 16.84 -5.89
C GLY A 21 5.95 16.98 -7.29
N ARG A 22 6.80 16.84 -8.30
CA ARG A 22 6.46 17.04 -9.72
C ARG A 22 5.34 16.13 -10.22
N TRP A 23 5.22 14.93 -9.65
CA TRP A 23 4.30 13.89 -10.12
C TRP A 23 3.05 13.76 -9.24
N GLY A 24 2.92 14.59 -8.20
CA GLY A 24 1.76 14.57 -7.31
C GLY A 24 1.60 13.22 -6.59
N PHE A 25 2.68 12.68 -6.03
CA PHE A 25 2.57 11.45 -5.26
C PHE A 25 1.94 11.72 -3.89
N PRO A 26 1.06 10.85 -3.39
CA PRO A 26 0.52 10.95 -2.04
C PRO A 26 1.62 11.02 -0.97
N ILE A 27 1.46 11.94 -0.03
CA ILE A 27 2.37 12.08 1.11
C ILE A 27 2.12 10.94 2.10
N VAL A 28 3.17 10.17 2.38
CA VAL A 28 3.19 9.16 3.46
C VAL A 28 3.97 9.75 4.63
N ARG A 29 3.30 9.97 5.76
CA ARG A 29 3.87 10.68 6.90
C ARG A 29 4.68 9.73 7.77
N LYS A 30 5.84 10.18 8.26
CA LYS A 30 6.62 9.38 9.21
C LYS A 30 5.83 9.16 10.51
N GLN A 31 5.71 7.91 10.93
CA GLN A 31 5.10 7.52 12.20
C GLN A 31 6.16 6.97 13.15
N ALA A 32 5.97 7.16 14.46
CA ALA A 32 6.84 6.55 15.46
C ALA A 32 6.50 5.05 15.57
N LEU A 33 7.53 4.21 15.49
CA LEU A 33 7.43 2.77 15.69
C LEU A 33 8.65 2.35 16.50
N ASP A 34 8.41 1.60 17.57
CA ASP A 34 9.49 0.92 18.28
C ASP A 34 10.09 -0.16 17.38
N LEU A 35 11.39 -0.04 17.11
CA LEU A 35 12.13 -0.92 16.21
C LEU A 35 12.72 -2.14 16.92
N ASP A 36 12.65 -2.20 18.25
CA ASP A 36 13.17 -3.33 19.00
C ASP A 36 12.30 -4.58 18.77
N GLY A 37 12.98 -5.70 18.52
CA GLY A 37 12.33 -7.00 18.32
C GLY A 37 11.37 -7.05 17.13
N ILE A 38 11.64 -6.31 16.04
CA ILE A 38 10.84 -6.42 14.82
C ILE A 38 10.97 -7.81 14.21
N GLU A 39 9.81 -8.41 13.96
CA GLU A 39 9.66 -9.59 13.12
C GLU A 39 8.76 -9.26 11.94
N LEU A 40 9.05 -9.86 10.78
CA LEU A 40 8.31 -9.64 9.55
C LEU A 40 7.67 -10.93 9.04
N ILE A 41 6.57 -10.79 8.30
CA ILE A 41 5.90 -11.86 7.55
C ILE A 41 5.63 -11.38 6.13
N ALA A 42 5.88 -12.23 5.13
CA ALA A 42 5.59 -11.90 3.75
C ALA A 42 4.08 -11.80 3.54
N CYS A 43 3.63 -10.84 2.72
CA CYS A 43 2.21 -10.70 2.41
C CYS A 43 1.59 -11.98 1.81
N SER A 44 2.40 -12.81 1.13
CA SER A 44 1.99 -14.10 0.58
C SER A 44 1.68 -15.15 1.64
N ASP A 45 2.29 -15.03 2.82
CA ASP A 45 2.21 -16.03 3.89
C ASP A 45 1.15 -15.66 4.93
N VAL A 46 0.56 -14.46 4.79
CA VAL A 46 -0.55 -13.98 5.61
C VAL A 46 -1.81 -14.81 5.34
N SER A 47 -2.36 -15.37 6.41
CA SER A 47 -3.65 -16.07 6.42
C SER A 47 -4.75 -15.22 7.06
N SER A 48 -5.97 -15.30 6.51
CA SER A 48 -7.15 -14.65 7.09
C SER A 48 -7.42 -15.11 8.53
N LYS A 49 -7.09 -16.37 8.86
CA LYS A 49 -7.26 -16.97 10.19
C LYS A 49 -6.02 -16.86 11.08
N ASP A 50 -4.99 -16.12 10.66
CA ASP A 50 -3.78 -15.96 11.46
C ASP A 50 -4.07 -15.23 12.78
N THR A 51 -3.68 -15.87 13.88
CA THR A 51 -3.75 -15.36 15.26
C THR A 51 -2.38 -15.33 15.93
N LYS A 52 -1.35 -15.95 15.35
CA LYS A 52 -0.04 -16.14 16.00
C LYS A 52 0.96 -15.06 15.60
N ASN A 53 0.88 -14.57 14.36
CA ASN A 53 1.85 -13.61 13.83
C ASN A 53 1.40 -12.15 13.89
N LEU A 54 0.33 -11.83 14.65
CA LEU A 54 -0.22 -10.46 14.69
C LEU A 54 0.77 -9.41 15.24
N HIS A 55 1.77 -9.86 16.00
CA HIS A 55 2.87 -9.02 16.50
C HIS A 55 3.89 -8.63 15.41
N LYS A 56 3.86 -9.28 14.24
CA LYS A 56 4.78 -9.04 13.12
C LYS A 56 4.33 -7.87 12.26
N GLY A 57 5.26 -7.28 11.53
CA GLY A 57 4.96 -6.40 10.40
C GLY A 57 4.78 -7.18 9.09
N VAL A 58 3.91 -6.70 8.20
CA VAL A 58 3.76 -7.30 6.86
C VAL A 58 4.69 -6.62 5.87
N HIS A 59 5.50 -7.38 5.14
CA HIS A 59 6.33 -6.87 4.05
C HIS A 59 5.86 -7.34 2.68
N PHE A 60 6.24 -6.58 1.64
CA PHE A 60 5.84 -6.80 0.25
C PHE A 60 7.04 -7.09 -0.68
N PHE A 61 8.19 -7.44 -0.11
CA PHE A 61 9.40 -7.88 -0.84
C PHE A 61 9.22 -9.28 -1.45
N VAL A 62 8.24 -9.42 -2.33
CA VAL A 62 7.88 -10.62 -3.09
C VAL A 62 7.46 -10.19 -4.50
N ASP A 63 7.08 -11.13 -5.37
CA ASP A 63 6.61 -10.78 -6.71
C ASP A 63 5.33 -9.92 -6.68
N ASP A 64 5.27 -8.83 -7.47
CA ASP A 64 4.15 -7.88 -7.54
C ASP A 64 2.77 -8.53 -7.67
N TYR A 65 2.64 -9.61 -8.46
CA TYR A 65 1.36 -10.30 -8.67
C TYR A 65 0.75 -10.85 -7.37
N ARG A 66 1.57 -11.09 -6.33
CA ARG A 66 1.13 -11.59 -5.02
C ARG A 66 0.42 -10.51 -4.21
N PHE A 67 0.63 -9.24 -4.52
CA PHE A 67 0.04 -8.12 -3.81
C PHE A 67 -0.56 -7.04 -4.70
N GLU A 68 -0.70 -7.26 -6.01
CA GLU A 68 -1.34 -6.30 -6.93
C GLU A 68 -2.73 -5.86 -6.43
N ASN A 69 -3.46 -6.78 -5.79
CA ASN A 69 -4.76 -6.51 -5.18
C ASN A 69 -4.72 -5.49 -4.02
N THR A 70 -3.55 -5.15 -3.48
CA THR A 70 -3.42 -4.04 -2.52
C THR A 70 -3.83 -2.71 -3.13
N TYR A 71 -3.56 -2.51 -4.42
CA TYR A 71 -3.94 -1.30 -5.16
C TYR A 71 -5.34 -1.41 -5.80
N ASN A 72 -5.66 -2.59 -6.37
CA ASN A 72 -6.95 -2.78 -7.06
C ASN A 72 -8.13 -2.92 -6.09
N HIS A 73 -7.90 -3.53 -4.92
CA HIS A 73 -8.91 -3.80 -3.90
C HIS A 73 -8.41 -3.41 -2.50
N PRO A 74 -8.14 -2.09 -2.27
CA PRO A 74 -7.47 -1.60 -1.07
C PRO A 74 -8.22 -1.94 0.22
N GLU A 75 -9.55 -1.93 0.20
CA GLU A 75 -10.38 -2.32 1.35
C GLU A 75 -10.20 -3.79 1.75
N ASN A 76 -10.06 -4.69 0.76
CA ASN A 76 -9.82 -6.10 1.03
C ASN A 76 -8.41 -6.32 1.56
N ALA A 77 -7.44 -5.59 1.01
CA ALA A 77 -6.07 -5.64 1.48
C ALA A 77 -5.94 -5.11 2.92
N LEU A 78 -6.64 -4.00 3.24
CA LEU A 78 -6.68 -3.46 4.60
C LEU A 78 -7.32 -4.44 5.59
N LYS A 79 -8.41 -5.12 5.22
CA LYS A 79 -9.00 -6.19 6.05
C LYS A 79 -8.02 -7.35 6.26
N ARG A 80 -7.23 -7.70 5.25
CA ARG A 80 -6.28 -8.81 5.29
C ARG A 80 -5.05 -8.50 6.14
N TYR A 81 -4.44 -7.32 5.94
CA TYR A 81 -3.15 -6.96 6.51
C TYR A 81 -3.27 -6.00 7.71
N GLY A 82 -4.33 -5.21 7.81
CA GLY A 82 -4.48 -4.18 8.85
C GLY A 82 -4.65 -4.69 10.29
N LYS A 83 -4.61 -6.01 10.50
CA LYS A 83 -4.61 -6.68 11.82
C LYS A 83 -3.20 -6.93 12.38
N TYR A 84 -2.16 -6.73 11.58
CA TYR A 84 -0.76 -6.90 11.97
C TYR A 84 -0.20 -5.62 12.62
N ARG A 85 0.93 -5.72 13.34
CA ARG A 85 1.51 -4.63 14.15
C ARG A 85 1.77 -3.36 13.34
N PHE A 86 2.30 -3.53 12.12
CA PHE A 86 2.52 -2.47 11.15
C PHE A 86 2.59 -3.06 9.74
N LEU A 87 2.51 -2.21 8.73
CA LEU A 87 2.62 -2.59 7.32
C LEU A 87 3.82 -1.88 6.74
N LEU A 88 4.64 -2.53 5.92
CA LEU A 88 5.52 -1.78 5.03
C LEU A 88 4.70 -1.35 3.81
N SER A 89 4.99 -0.18 3.26
CA SER A 89 4.38 0.24 1.99
C SER A 89 4.60 -0.83 0.91
N PRO A 90 3.60 -1.15 0.06
CA PRO A 90 3.82 -2.09 -1.03
C PRO A 90 4.94 -1.60 -1.94
N ASP A 91 5.89 -2.48 -2.24
CA ASP A 91 7.07 -2.14 -3.03
C ASP A 91 6.93 -2.73 -4.43
N PHE A 92 6.17 -2.03 -5.30
CA PHE A 92 6.01 -2.44 -6.70
C PHE A 92 7.34 -2.31 -7.43
N SER A 93 7.67 -3.32 -8.22
CA SER A 93 8.97 -3.45 -8.86
C SER A 93 9.34 -2.22 -9.71
N LEU A 94 10.60 -1.80 -9.59
CA LEU A 94 11.23 -0.73 -10.36
C LEU A 94 12.55 -1.23 -10.95
N TYR A 95 12.75 -1.01 -12.25
CA TYR A 95 13.99 -1.35 -12.95
C TYR A 95 14.52 -0.14 -13.71
N SER A 96 15.83 -0.05 -13.87
CA SER A 96 16.50 1.04 -14.62
C SER A 96 16.04 1.12 -16.07
N GLU A 97 15.69 -0.01 -16.67
CA GLU A 97 15.28 -0.14 -18.07
C GLU A 97 13.81 0.25 -18.28
N MET A 98 13.02 0.37 -17.21
CA MET A 98 11.63 0.78 -17.32
C MET A 98 11.54 2.21 -17.83
N ASN A 99 10.68 2.44 -18.83
CA ASN A 99 10.34 3.80 -19.24
C ASN A 99 9.83 4.62 -18.03
N PRO A 100 10.10 5.94 -17.97
CA PRO A 100 9.77 6.76 -16.80
C PRO A 100 8.31 6.67 -16.35
N TRP A 101 7.36 6.55 -17.28
CA TRP A 101 5.94 6.43 -16.96
C TRP A 101 5.60 5.15 -16.17
N ARG A 102 6.30 4.03 -16.41
CA ARG A 102 6.13 2.79 -15.64
C ARG A 102 6.63 2.95 -14.22
N GLN A 103 7.79 3.60 -14.06
CA GLN A 103 8.35 3.87 -12.73
C GLN A 103 7.42 4.77 -11.93
N ILE A 104 6.88 5.82 -12.57
CA ILE A 104 5.89 6.72 -11.96
C ILE A 104 4.63 5.95 -11.54
N GLU A 105 4.13 5.04 -12.37
CA GLU A 105 2.96 4.21 -12.02
C GLU A 105 3.23 3.33 -10.80
N SER A 106 4.36 2.62 -10.75
CA SER A 106 4.74 1.76 -9.61
C SER A 106 4.84 2.57 -8.31
N VAL A 107 5.53 3.73 -8.34
CA VAL A 107 5.64 4.62 -7.17
C VAL A 107 4.28 5.19 -6.77
N GLY A 108 3.46 5.61 -7.74
CA GLY A 108 2.12 6.12 -7.48
C GLY A 108 1.23 5.09 -6.78
N LYS A 109 1.25 3.84 -7.25
CA LYS A 109 0.51 2.72 -6.63
C LYS A 109 0.96 2.49 -5.19
N ALA A 110 2.28 2.37 -4.97
CA ALA A 110 2.87 2.17 -3.66
C ALA A 110 2.46 3.27 -2.66
N ARG A 111 2.66 4.54 -3.06
CA ARG A 111 2.37 5.72 -2.23
C ARG A 111 0.88 5.86 -1.94
N TRP A 112 0.01 5.63 -2.91
CA TRP A 112 -1.43 5.72 -2.73
C TRP A 112 -1.95 4.66 -1.76
N VAL A 113 -1.49 3.41 -1.86
CA VAL A 113 -1.88 2.36 -0.89
C VAL A 113 -1.38 2.69 0.52
N ALA A 114 -0.14 3.15 0.65
CA ALA A 114 0.41 3.54 1.95
C ALA A 114 -0.40 4.69 2.59
N ALA A 115 -0.72 5.74 1.83
CA ALA A 115 -1.57 6.83 2.30
C ALA A 115 -2.96 6.33 2.72
N LYS A 116 -3.57 5.41 1.95
CA LYS A 116 -4.87 4.80 2.31
C LYS A 116 -4.82 4.02 3.62
N TRP A 117 -3.73 3.31 3.89
CA TRP A 117 -3.54 2.59 5.14
C TRP A 117 -3.29 3.53 6.33
N GLN A 118 -2.55 4.62 6.13
CA GLN A 118 -2.38 5.66 7.16
C GLN A 118 -3.69 6.36 7.50
N ASP A 119 -4.49 6.70 6.48
CA ASP A 119 -5.84 7.27 6.65
C ASP A 119 -6.76 6.33 7.46
N ALA A 120 -6.59 5.02 7.28
CA ALA A 120 -7.25 4.00 8.09
C ALA A 120 -6.62 3.75 9.48
N GLY A 121 -5.70 4.62 9.92
CA GLY A 121 -5.07 4.57 11.24
C GLY A 121 -4.02 3.48 11.42
N LYS A 122 -3.46 2.93 10.32
CA LYS A 122 -2.38 1.94 10.39
C LYS A 122 -1.02 2.62 10.50
N ILE A 123 -0.06 1.89 11.07
CA ILE A 123 1.35 2.26 11.04
C ILE A 123 1.92 1.72 9.73
N VAL A 124 2.44 2.62 8.90
CA VAL A 124 3.02 2.35 7.58
C VAL A 124 4.39 2.99 7.44
#